data_AF-A0A972VBB6-F1
#
_entry.id   AF-A0A972VBB6-F1
#
_cell.length_a   1.000
_cell.length_b   1.000
_cell.length_c   1.000
_cell.angle_alpha   90.00
_cell.angle_beta   90.00
_cell.angle_gamma   90.00
#
_symmetry.space_group_name_H-M   'P 1'
#
loop_
_entity.id
_entity.type
_entity.pdbx_description
1 polymer ?
#
loop_
_entity_poly.entity_id
_entity_poly.type
_entity_poly.pdbx_seq_one_letter_code
_entity_poly.pdbx_strand_id
1 'polypeptide(L)'
;MTKTNKTRQNGEKTAISLTGRQIKALPFIVASSTYTAGCKKAKVDRTSFYRWLDEPAFKQELERQQKAVSDQALGMMAQNVTAAVERLARLINDSDKRLARLACKDMLELRLKYVELNDLEERFAAVEEKLKQR
;
A
#
# COMPACT_ATOMS: atom_id res chain seq x y z
N MET A 1 25.63 -31.26 51.38
CA MET A 1 24.34 -30.87 50.77
C MET A 1 24.64 -29.96 49.60
N THR A 2 24.98 -30.52 48.44
CA THR A 2 24.08 -30.66 47.27
C THR A 2 23.36 -29.36 46.90
N LYS A 3 23.77 -28.75 45.78
CA LYS A 3 22.89 -28.60 44.62
C LYS A 3 23.72 -28.48 43.34
N THR A 4 23.68 -29.59 42.62
CA THR A 4 23.97 -29.76 41.20
C THR A 4 23.01 -28.90 40.35
N ASN A 5 23.50 -28.48 39.19
CA ASN A 5 22.79 -28.46 37.90
C ASN A 5 21.56 -27.53 37.73
N LYS A 6 21.65 -26.61 36.76
CA LYS A 6 20.74 -26.56 35.61
C LYS A 6 21.25 -25.47 34.65
N THR A 7 21.90 -25.87 33.57
CA THR A 7 21.25 -26.14 32.27
C THR A 7 21.33 -24.90 31.41
N ARG A 8 22.24 -25.01 30.43
CA ARG A 8 22.23 -24.30 29.15
C ARG A 8 20.78 -24.27 28.63
N GLN A 9 20.12 -23.12 28.71
CA GLN A 9 18.90 -22.88 27.93
C GLN A 9 19.30 -22.24 26.62
N ASN A 10 19.70 -23.11 25.69
CA ASN A 10 19.70 -22.82 24.27
C ASN A 10 18.27 -23.11 23.81
N GLY A 11 17.46 -22.08 23.57
CA GLY A 11 16.05 -22.30 23.25
C GLY A 11 15.15 -21.07 23.26
N GLU A 12 15.60 -19.91 22.80
CA GLU A 12 14.70 -18.81 22.48
C GLU A 12 14.82 -18.47 21.00
N LYS A 13 13.71 -18.69 20.28
CA LYS A 13 13.50 -18.37 18.87
C LYS A 13 14.08 -17.00 18.55
N THR A 14 15.15 -16.96 17.78
CA THR A 14 15.71 -15.73 17.21
C THR A 14 14.61 -15.05 16.39
N ALA A 15 14.04 -13.98 16.94
CA ALA A 15 13.36 -12.99 16.13
C ALA A 15 14.40 -12.50 15.12
N ILE A 16 14.28 -12.94 13.86
CA ILE A 16 15.20 -12.55 12.79
C ILE A 16 15.04 -11.05 12.62
N SER A 17 15.96 -10.27 13.20
CA SER A 17 15.94 -8.81 13.14
C SER A 17 16.73 -8.32 11.94
N LEU A 18 16.27 -7.22 11.34
CA LEU A 18 16.94 -6.62 10.20
C LEU A 18 18.36 -6.18 10.57
N THR A 19 19.30 -6.35 9.64
CA THR A 19 20.64 -5.79 9.78
C THR A 19 20.61 -4.26 9.76
N GLY A 20 21.58 -3.61 10.40
CA GLY A 20 21.68 -2.14 10.36
C GLY A 20 21.83 -1.57 8.95
N ARG A 21 22.37 -2.34 8.00
CA ARG A 21 22.47 -1.95 6.59
C ARG A 21 21.09 -1.97 5.91
N GLN A 22 20.28 -2.99 6.18
CA GLN A 22 18.92 -3.09 5.67
C GLN A 22 18.03 -1.95 6.20
N ILE A 23 18.09 -1.68 7.51
CA ILE A 23 17.34 -0.59 8.16
C ILE A 23 17.65 0.76 7.50
N LYS A 24 18.94 1.05 7.26
CA LYS A 24 19.36 2.30 6.62
C LYS A 24 18.94 2.40 5.15
N ALA A 25 18.81 1.28 4.45
CA ALA A 25 18.46 1.26 3.03
C ALA A 25 16.96 1.46 2.77
N LEU A 26 16.11 0.92 3.65
CA LEU A 26 14.66 0.88 3.48
C LEU A 26 14.01 2.23 3.15
N PRO A 27 14.28 3.34 3.87
CA PRO A 27 13.62 4.62 3.58
C PRO A 27 13.89 5.12 2.15
N PHE A 28 15.11 4.93 1.63
CA PHE A 28 15.47 5.34 0.27
C PHE A 28 14.79 4.48 -0.79
N ILE A 29 14.61 3.19 -0.49
CA ILE A 29 13.96 2.22 -1.39
C ILE A 29 12.46 2.50 -1.46
N VAL A 30 11.81 2.66 -0.31
CA VAL A 30 10.37 2.92 -0.20
C VAL A 30 9.99 4.27 -0.83
N ALA A 31 10.81 5.30 -0.65
CA ALA A 31 10.54 6.64 -1.20
C ALA A 31 10.87 6.80 -2.70
N SER A 32 11.32 5.74 -3.39
CA SER A 32 11.73 5.83 -4.80
C SER A 32 10.72 5.17 -5.72
N SER A 33 10.56 5.71 -6.94
CA SER A 33 9.64 5.19 -7.95
C SER A 33 10.03 3.82 -8.51
N THR A 34 11.30 3.42 -8.34
CA THR A 34 11.80 2.09 -8.75
C THR A 34 12.81 1.57 -7.73
N TYR A 35 12.90 0.24 -7.59
CA TYR A 35 13.92 -0.40 -6.74
C TYR A 35 15.34 -0.05 -7.17
N THR A 36 15.60 0.10 -8.48
CA THR A 36 16.91 0.52 -9.00
C THR A 36 17.31 1.90 -8.48
N ALA A 37 16.41 2.88 -8.56
CA ALA A 37 16.66 4.23 -8.05
C ALA A 37 16.85 4.23 -6.53
N GLY A 38 16.02 3.45 -5.82
CA GLY A 38 16.10 3.28 -4.38
C GLY A 38 17.43 2.68 -3.91
N CYS A 39 17.86 1.57 -4.53
CA CYS A 39 19.13 0.92 -4.27
C CYS A 39 20.32 1.86 -4.52
N LYS A 40 20.28 2.64 -5.62
CA LYS A 40 21.30 3.65 -5.94
C LYS A 40 21.40 4.71 -4.83
N LYS A 41 20.26 5.25 -4.37
CA LYS A 41 20.22 6.23 -3.26
C LYS A 41 20.71 5.63 -1.94
N ALA A 42 20.31 4.39 -1.66
CA ALA A 42 20.73 3.63 -0.49
C ALA A 42 22.20 3.18 -0.52
N LYS A 43 22.90 3.35 -1.66
CA LYS A 43 24.25 2.79 -1.91
C LYS A 43 24.29 1.28 -1.66
N VAL A 44 23.27 0.58 -2.13
CA VAL A 44 23.14 -0.89 -2.06
C VAL A 44 23.17 -1.44 -3.49
N ASP A 45 23.96 -2.49 -3.68
CA ASP A 45 23.95 -3.21 -4.95
C ASP A 45 22.63 -3.98 -5.13
N ARG A 46 22.10 -4.00 -6.35
CA ARG A 46 20.82 -4.66 -6.65
C ARG A 46 20.84 -6.15 -6.30
N THR A 47 21.96 -6.84 -6.50
CA THR A 47 22.12 -8.26 -6.14
C THR A 47 21.94 -8.48 -4.65
N SER A 48 22.49 -7.57 -3.83
CA SER A 48 22.31 -7.62 -2.37
C SER A 48 20.86 -7.37 -1.97
N PHE A 49 20.19 -6.42 -2.63
CA PHE A 49 18.78 -6.13 -2.38
C PHE A 49 17.88 -7.31 -2.74
N TYR A 50 18.06 -7.93 -3.91
CA TYR A 50 17.25 -9.09 -4.30
C TYR A 50 17.46 -10.27 -3.36
N ARG A 51 18.69 -10.49 -2.87
CA ARG A 51 18.94 -11.49 -1.81
C ARG A 51 18.18 -11.16 -0.52
N TRP A 52 18.08 -9.88 -0.14
CA TRP A 52 17.30 -9.50 1.04
C TRP A 52 15.79 -9.71 0.84
N LEU A 53 15.27 -9.66 -0.39
CA LEU A 53 13.85 -9.95 -0.64
C LEU A 53 13.47 -11.42 -0.35
N ASP A 54 14.45 -12.33 -0.38
CA ASP A 54 14.27 -13.73 0.01
C ASP A 54 14.25 -13.91 1.53
N GLU A 55 14.69 -12.90 2.30
CA GLU A 55 14.67 -12.91 3.76
C GLU A 55 13.28 -12.47 4.27
N PRO A 56 12.52 -13.34 4.98
CA PRO A 56 11.15 -13.03 5.37
C PRO A 56 11.02 -11.75 6.20
N ALA A 57 11.99 -11.49 7.10
CA ALA A 57 11.99 -10.31 7.96
C ALA A 57 12.16 -9.01 7.15
N PHE A 58 13.03 -8.99 6.14
CA PHE A 58 13.23 -7.82 5.30
C PHE A 58 12.03 -7.56 4.39
N LYS A 59 11.49 -8.61 3.78
CA LYS A 59 10.30 -8.50 2.93
C LYS A 59 9.11 -7.95 3.69
N GLN A 60 8.82 -8.48 4.88
CA GLN A 60 7.71 -8.00 5.72
C GLN A 60 7.88 -6.53 6.10
N GLU A 61 9.09 -6.12 6.47
CA GLU A 61 9.35 -4.72 6.83
C GLU A 61 9.23 -3.77 5.62
N LEU A 62 9.72 -4.19 4.45
CA LEU A 62 9.57 -3.44 3.21
C LEU A 62 8.09 -3.24 2.86
N GLU A 63 7.30 -4.32 2.89
CA GLU A 63 5.86 -4.29 2.64
C GLU A 63 5.13 -3.40 3.66
N ARG A 64 5.50 -3.49 4.94
CA ARG A 64 4.93 -2.64 6.00
C ARG A 64 5.17 -1.16 5.74
N GLN A 65 6.39 -0.78 5.37
CA GLN A 65 6.72 0.63 5.07
C GLN A 65 6.08 1.11 3.76
N GLN A 66 6.04 0.28 2.72
CA GLN A 66 5.32 0.59 1.48
C GLN A 66 3.83 0.79 1.72
N LYS A 67 3.23 -0.04 2.57
CA LYS A 67 1.84 0.12 2.99
C LYS A 67 1.64 1.44 3.72
N ALA A 68 2.50 1.80 4.66
CA ALA A 68 2.39 3.09 5.37
C ALA A 68 2.44 4.30 4.41
N VAL A 69 3.33 4.28 3.41
CA VAL A 69 3.38 5.33 2.38
C VAL A 69 2.14 5.34 1.50
N SER A 70 1.65 4.16 1.13
CA SER A 70 0.43 4.03 0.33
C SER A 70 -0.80 4.54 1.08
N ASP A 71 -0.93 4.18 2.36
CA ASP A 71 -2.02 4.63 3.23
C ASP A 71 -1.98 6.16 3.42
N GLN A 72 -0.79 6.75 3.55
CA GLN A 72 -0.63 8.21 3.57
C GLN A 72 -1.07 8.85 2.25
N ALA A 73 -0.66 8.29 1.11
CA ALA A 73 -1.03 8.80 -0.20
C ALA A 73 -2.54 8.71 -0.43
N LEU A 74 -3.18 7.61 -0.01
CA LEU A 74 -4.63 7.45 -0.02
C LEU A 74 -5.32 8.48 0.87
N GLY A 75 -4.78 8.75 2.06
CA GLY A 75 -5.30 9.80 2.95
C GLY A 75 -5.23 11.18 2.30
N MET A 76 -4.12 11.54 1.64
CA MET A 76 -3.99 12.78 0.89
C MET A 76 -4.98 12.85 -0.27
N MET A 77 -5.19 11.76 -0.99
CA MET A 77 -6.16 11.68 -2.07
C MET A 77 -7.59 11.90 -1.54
N ALA A 78 -7.95 11.25 -0.44
CA ALA A 78 -9.25 11.40 0.22
C ALA A 78 -9.51 12.85 0.67
N GLN A 79 -8.48 13.54 1.20
CA GLN A 79 -8.58 14.96 1.57
C GLN A 79 -8.80 15.88 0.38
N ASN A 80 -8.33 15.51 -0.82
CA ASN A 80 -8.40 16.35 -2.01
C ASN A 80 -9.54 15.96 -2.97
N VAL A 81 -10.26 14.86 -2.73
CA VAL A 81 -11.28 14.34 -3.66
C VAL A 81 -12.40 15.37 -3.90
N THR A 82 -12.87 16.05 -2.84
CA THR A 82 -13.91 17.08 -2.95
C THR A 82 -13.45 18.25 -3.83
N ALA A 83 -12.23 18.75 -3.61
CA ALA A 83 -11.66 19.83 -4.41
C ALA A 83 -11.46 19.42 -5.88
N ALA A 84 -11.11 18.17 -6.14
CA ALA A 84 -11.02 17.62 -7.49
C ALA A 84 -12.40 17.57 -8.18
N VAL A 85 -13.43 17.08 -7.47
CA VAL A 85 -14.81 17.07 -7.96
C VAL A 85 -15.32 18.48 -8.25
N GLU A 86 -15.07 19.45 -7.37
CA GLU A 86 -15.44 20.86 -7.59
C GLU A 86 -14.77 21.45 -8.84
N ARG A 87 -13.49 21.11 -9.08
CA ARG A 87 -12.78 21.52 -10.29
C ARG A 87 -13.40 20.93 -11.54
N LEU A 88 -13.74 19.64 -11.54
CA LEU A 88 -14.42 18.98 -12.66
C LEU A 88 -15.82 19.56 -12.88
N ALA A 89 -16.58 19.84 -11.82
CA ALA A 89 -17.91 20.43 -11.91
C ALA A 89 -17.87 21.83 -12.53
N ARG A 90 -16.81 22.62 -12.28
CA ARG A 90 -16.63 23.91 -12.95
C ARG A 90 -16.40 23.76 -14.46
N LEU A 91 -15.68 22.72 -14.91
CA LEU A 91 -15.42 22.48 -16.33
C LEU A 91 -16.68 22.18 -17.15
N ILE A 92 -17.78 21.73 -16.51
CA ILE A 92 -19.08 21.54 -17.19
C ILE A 92 -19.55 22.85 -17.84
N ASN A 93 -19.23 24.00 -17.25
CA ASN A 93 -19.63 25.31 -17.74
C ASN A 93 -18.51 26.04 -18.50
N ASP A 94 -17.48 25.31 -18.95
CA ASP A 94 -16.37 25.89 -19.69
C ASP A 94 -16.83 26.42 -21.07
N SER A 95 -16.24 27.53 -21.50
CA SER A 95 -16.46 28.11 -22.82
C SER A 95 -16.05 27.17 -23.97
N ASP A 96 -15.06 26.30 -23.73
CA ASP A 96 -14.71 25.22 -24.65
C ASP A 96 -15.74 24.09 -24.53
N LYS A 97 -16.66 24.05 -25.50
CA LYS A 97 -17.72 23.04 -25.60
C LYS A 97 -17.18 21.61 -25.64
N ARG A 98 -15.98 21.39 -26.19
CA ARG A 98 -15.37 20.05 -26.24
C ARG A 98 -14.90 19.64 -24.84
N LEU A 99 -14.24 20.55 -24.12
CA LEU A 99 -13.80 20.32 -22.76
C LEU A 99 -14.99 20.10 -21.82
N ALA A 100 -16.03 20.94 -21.92
CA ALA A 100 -17.27 20.80 -21.16
C ALA A 100 -17.95 19.45 -21.41
N ARG A 101 -18.07 19.03 -22.69
CA ARG A 101 -18.61 17.71 -23.04
C ARG A 101 -17.80 16.57 -22.43
N LEU A 102 -16.46 16.67 -22.43
CA LEU A 102 -15.59 15.64 -21.87
C LEU A 102 -15.75 15.56 -20.34
N ALA A 103 -15.75 16.69 -19.64
CA ALA A 103 -15.98 16.74 -18.20
C ALA A 103 -17.34 16.14 -17.80
N CYS A 104 -18.41 16.49 -18.53
CA CYS A 104 -19.73 15.88 -18.35
C CYS A 104 -19.68 14.35 -18.52
N LYS A 105 -19.02 13.89 -19.59
CA LYS A 105 -18.88 12.46 -19.87
C LYS A 105 -18.14 11.75 -18.73
N ASP A 106 -17.00 12.27 -18.29
CA ASP A 106 -16.18 11.67 -17.23
C ASP A 106 -16.97 11.57 -15.91
N MET A 107 -17.75 12.59 -15.57
CA MET A 107 -18.60 12.56 -14.36
C MET A 107 -19.73 11.53 -14.45
N LEU A 108 -20.35 11.38 -15.63
CA LEU A 108 -21.38 10.36 -15.86
C LEU A 108 -20.80 8.95 -15.81
N GLU A 109 -19.65 8.71 -16.43
CA GLU A 109 -18.95 7.42 -16.39
C GLU A 109 -18.56 7.03 -14.96
N LEU A 110 -18.03 7.98 -14.18
CA LEU A 110 -17.69 7.73 -12.77
C LEU A 110 -18.93 7.39 -11.94
N ARG A 111 -20.06 8.08 -12.18
CA ARG A 111 -21.34 7.79 -11.51
C ARG A 111 -21.85 6.40 -11.85
N LEU A 112 -21.83 6.00 -13.12
CA LEU A 112 -22.27 4.67 -13.55
C LEU A 112 -21.44 3.58 -12.88
N LYS A 113 -20.11 3.76 -12.85
CA LYS A 113 -19.20 2.82 -12.16
C LYS A 113 -19.48 2.73 -10.67
N TYR A 114 -19.77 3.85 -9.99
CA TYR A 114 -20.13 3.82 -8.57
C TYR A 114 -21.41 3.02 -8.31
N VAL A 115 -22.45 3.20 -9.14
CA VAL A 115 -23.69 2.44 -9.02
C VAL A 115 -23.45 0.95 -9.24
N GLU A 116 -22.67 0.58 -10.26
CA GLU A 116 -22.31 -0.82 -10.53
C GLU A 116 -21.54 -1.45 -9.37
N LEU A 117 -20.53 -0.76 -8.83
CA LEU A 117 -19.74 -1.28 -7.71
C LEU A 117 -20.58 -1.45 -6.44
N ASN A 118 -21.49 -0.52 -6.16
CA ASN A 118 -22.39 -0.62 -5.02
C ASN A 118 -23.39 -1.78 -5.16
N ASP A 119 -23.99 -1.98 -6.34
CA ASP A 119 -24.87 -3.13 -6.59
C ASP A 119 -24.12 -4.45 -6.38
N LEU A 120 -22.88 -4.53 -6.87
CA LEU A 120 -22.03 -5.69 -6.65
C LEU A 120 -21.74 -5.92 -5.16
N GLU A 121 -21.41 -4.87 -4.40
CA GLU A 121 -21.15 -4.95 -2.96
C GLU A 121 -22.39 -5.42 -2.19
N GLU A 122 -23.58 -4.89 -2.48
CA GLU A 122 -24.85 -5.32 -1.89
C GLU A 122 -25.15 -6.79 -2.18
N ARG A 123 -24.92 -7.22 -3.42
CA ARG A 123 -25.11 -8.62 -3.83
C ARG A 123 -24.10 -9.55 -3.17
N PHE A 124 -22.84 -9.14 -3.02
CA PHE A 124 -21.82 -9.90 -2.30
C PHE A 124 -22.20 -10.06 -0.83
N ALA A 125 -22.59 -8.99 -0.15
CA ALA A 125 -23.04 -9.04 1.24
C ALA A 125 -24.21 -10.00 1.43
N ALA A 126 -25.21 -9.96 0.52
CA ALA A 126 -26.35 -10.87 0.56
C ALA A 126 -25.95 -12.35 0.38
N VAL A 127 -24.92 -12.64 -0.42
CA VAL A 127 -24.39 -14.00 -0.59
C VAL A 127 -23.61 -14.44 0.64
N GLU A 128 -22.76 -13.57 1.20
CA GLU A 128 -21.99 -13.86 2.41
C GLU A 128 -22.90 -14.19 3.60
N GLU A 129 -24.00 -13.45 3.77
CA GLU A 129 -24.98 -13.72 4.82
C GLU A 129 -25.66 -15.09 4.65
N LYS A 130 -26.02 -15.46 3.42
CA LYS A 130 -26.60 -16.79 3.14
C LYS A 130 -25.61 -17.93 3.41
N LEU A 131 -24.31 -17.71 3.21
CA LEU A 131 -23.28 -18.70 3.50
C LEU A 131 -23.04 -18.86 5.00
N LYS A 132 -23.11 -17.77 5.79
CA LYS A 132 -22.98 -17.83 7.26
C LYS A 132 -24.14 -18.56 7.94
N GLN A 133 -25.31 -18.61 7.30
CA GLN A 133 -26.52 -19.26 7.82
C GLN A 133 -26.60 -20.77 7.54
N ARG A 134 -25.58 -21.35 6.89
CA ARG A 134 -25.46 -22.79 6.60
C ARG A 134 -24.40 -23.42 7.48
#